data_AF-A0A2T5TX17-F1
#
_entry.id   AF-A0A2T5TX17-F1
#
_cell.length_a   1.000
_cell.length_b   1.000
_cell.length_c   1.000
_cell.angle_alpha   90.00
_cell.angle_beta   90.00
_cell.angle_gamma   90.00
#
_symmetry.space_group_name_H-M   'P 1'
#
loop_
_entity.id
_entity.type
_entity.pdbx_description
1 polymer ?
#
loop_
_entity_poly.entity_id
_entity_poly.type
_entity_poly.pdbx_seq_one_letter_code
_entity_poly.pdbx_strand_id
1 'polypeptide(L)'
;MNALWVSIIVAAPLTGFLVGHLERVSMRWWSFVGLLLAPALVMTIVLALTPPAPPSFLAWWGAAMIMISPAIVVWAVLVTIGFAASRRTVR
;
A
#
# COMPACT_ATOMS: atom_id res chain seq x y z
N MET A 1 10.44 4.76 17.90
CA MET A 1 9.86 4.73 16.54
C MET A 1 9.28 3.34 16.33
N ASN A 2 7.97 3.21 16.07
CA ASN A 2 7.27 1.92 16.12
C ASN A 2 7.73 1.01 14.95
N ALA A 3 7.92 -0.30 15.19
CA ALA A 3 8.43 -1.25 14.19
C ALA A 3 7.63 -1.26 12.87
N LEU A 4 6.33 -0.96 12.96
CA LEU A 4 5.40 -0.85 11.83
C LEU A 4 5.75 0.29 10.85
N TRP A 5 6.27 1.41 11.34
CA TRP A 5 6.68 2.52 10.48
C TRP A 5 8.00 2.22 9.76
N VAL A 6 8.92 1.54 10.45
CA VAL A 6 10.18 1.10 9.85
C VAL A 6 9.93 0.10 8.71
N SER A 7 9.01 -0.85 8.91
CA SER A 7 8.66 -1.80 7.86
C SER A 7 8.02 -1.12 6.65
N ILE A 8 7.13 -0.13 6.84
CA ILE A 8 6.54 0.64 5.73
C ILE A 8 7.63 1.41 4.96
N ILE A 9 8.51 2.13 5.67
CA ILE A 9 9.55 2.97 5.05
C ILE A 9 10.53 2.15 4.22
N VAL A 10 10.84 0.92 4.64
CA VAL A 10 11.78 0.04 3.92
C VAL A 10 11.09 -0.80 2.85
N ALA A 11 9.94 -1.41 3.17
CA ALA A 11 9.28 -2.35 2.26
C ALA A 11 8.57 -1.66 1.09
N ALA A 12 7.94 -0.50 1.31
CA ALA A 12 7.21 0.22 0.26
C ALA A 12 8.11 0.62 -0.93
N PRO A 13 9.27 1.29 -0.74
CA PRO A 13 10.12 1.63 -1.87
C PRO A 13 10.80 0.40 -2.49
N LEU A 14 11.19 -0.59 -1.68
CA LEU A 14 11.81 -1.83 -2.19
C LEU A 14 10.85 -2.60 -3.10
N THR A 15 9.61 -2.78 -2.69
CA THR A 15 8.59 -3.47 -3.50
C THR A 15 8.26 -2.71 -4.78
N GLY A 16 8.13 -1.37 -4.71
CA GLY A 16 7.99 -0.53 -5.90
C GLY A 16 9.16 -0.68 -6.87
N PHE A 17 10.39 -0.71 -6.36
CA PHE A 17 11.61 -0.89 -7.15
C PHE A 17 11.68 -2.26 -7.83
N LEU A 18 11.34 -3.34 -7.11
CA LEU A 18 11.29 -4.70 -7.66
C LEU A 18 10.26 -4.82 -8.79
N VAL A 19 9.07 -4.25 -8.60
CA VAL A 19 8.02 -4.26 -9.64
C VAL A 19 8.51 -3.54 -10.90
N GLY A 20 9.27 -2.45 -10.77
CA GLY A 20 9.73 -1.72 -11.93
C GLY A 20 10.81 -2.43 -12.76
N HIS A 21 11.47 -3.46 -12.20
CA HIS A 21 12.41 -4.35 -12.90
C HIS A 21 11.74 -5.46 -13.72
N LEU A 22 10.40 -5.58 -13.67
CA LEU A 22 9.69 -6.55 -14.50
C LEU A 22 9.86 -6.21 -15.99
N GLU A 23 10.35 -7.19 -16.76
CA GLU A 23 10.63 -7.05 -18.21
C GLU A 23 9.36 -6.78 -19.02
N ARG A 24 8.27 -7.48 -18.68
CA ARG A 24 6.98 -7.33 -19.37
C ARG A 24 6.25 -6.10 -18.87
N VAL A 25 6.06 -5.13 -19.77
CA VAL A 25 5.38 -3.84 -19.49
C VAL A 25 3.97 -4.05 -18.93
N SER A 26 3.20 -5.01 -19.46
CA SER A 26 1.84 -5.31 -18.99
C SER A 26 1.85 -5.84 -17.56
N MET A 27 2.65 -6.88 -17.27
CA MET A 27 2.79 -7.43 -15.92
C MET A 27 3.26 -6.38 -14.93
N ARG A 28 4.24 -5.55 -15.33
CA ARG A 28 4.74 -4.44 -14.50
C ARG A 28 3.64 -3.49 -14.04
N TRP A 29 2.79 -3.05 -14.95
CA TRP A 29 1.70 -2.12 -14.63
C TRP A 29 0.63 -2.78 -13.78
N TRP A 30 0.24 -4.03 -14.08
CA TRP A 30 -0.72 -4.76 -13.25
C TRP A 30 -0.20 -5.01 -11.84
N SER A 31 1.07 -5.39 -11.70
CA SER A 31 1.72 -5.55 -10.40
C SER A 31 1.79 -4.23 -9.63
N PHE A 32 2.09 -3.12 -10.31
CA PHE A 32 2.11 -1.80 -9.69
C PHE A 32 0.73 -1.38 -9.16
N VAL A 33 -0.32 -1.56 -9.97
CA VAL A 33 -1.70 -1.28 -9.56
C VAL A 33 -2.11 -2.17 -8.39
N GLY A 34 -1.81 -3.46 -8.45
CA GLY A 34 -2.09 -4.39 -7.35
C GLY A 34 -1.38 -3.97 -6.05
N LEU A 35 -0.13 -3.50 -6.15
CA LEU A 35 0.66 -3.07 -5.00
C LEU A 35 0.19 -1.75 -4.39
N LEU A 36 -0.37 -0.85 -5.19
CA LEU A 36 -1.04 0.38 -4.72
C LEU A 36 -2.33 0.07 -3.95
N LEU A 37 -3.08 -0.94 -4.41
CA LEU A 37 -4.35 -1.35 -3.79
C LEU A 37 -4.15 -2.29 -2.59
N ALA A 38 -2.99 -2.91 -2.45
CA ALA A 38 -2.72 -3.92 -1.43
C ALA A 38 -3.06 -3.47 0.01
N PRO A 39 -2.68 -2.26 0.49
CA PRO A 39 -3.03 -1.82 1.83
C PRO A 39 -4.55 -1.69 2.04
N ALA A 40 -5.26 -1.18 1.03
CA ALA A 40 -6.72 -1.01 1.08
C ALA A 40 -7.42 -2.37 1.09
N LEU A 41 -6.93 -3.34 0.31
CA LEU A 41 -7.43 -4.71 0.27
C LEU A 41 -7.20 -5.43 1.61
N VAL A 42 -5.98 -5.39 2.15
CA VAL A 42 -5.64 -6.00 3.44
C VAL A 42 -6.54 -5.42 4.53
N MET A 43 -6.73 -4.11 4.57
CA MET A 43 -7.60 -3.47 5.55
C MET A 43 -9.06 -3.85 5.37
N THR A 44 -9.56 -3.90 4.14
CA THR A 44 -10.93 -4.33 3.86
C THR A 44 -11.17 -5.76 4.35
N ILE A 45 -10.20 -6.66 4.14
CA ILE A 45 -10.26 -8.03 4.64
C ILE A 45 -10.23 -8.06 6.17
N VAL A 46 -9.31 -7.31 6.80
CA VAL A 46 -9.22 -7.23 8.27
C VAL A 46 -10.53 -6.72 8.86
N LEU A 47 -11.11 -5.65 8.30
CA LEU A 47 -12.37 -5.06 8.76
C LEU A 47 -13.59 -5.98 8.49
N ALA A 48 -13.57 -6.76 7.41
CA ALA A 48 -14.61 -7.75 7.13
C ALA A 48 -14.57 -8.95 8.08
N LEU A 49 -13.37 -9.31 8.58
CA LEU A 49 -13.16 -10.42 9.49
C LEU A 49 -13.17 -10.01 10.98
N THR A 50 -13.01 -8.73 11.29
CA THR A 50 -13.15 -8.24 12.66
C THR A 50 -14.61 -7.95 12.97
N PRO A 51 -15.16 -8.50 14.06
CA PRO A 51 -16.54 -8.23 14.44
C PRO A 51 -16.73 -6.73 14.70
N PRO A 52 -17.81 -6.12 14.20
CA PRO A 52 -18.04 -4.68 14.33
C PRO A 52 -18.21 -4.29 15.79
N ALA A 53 -17.44 -3.30 16.26
CA ALA A 53 -17.74 -2.61 17.52
C ALA A 53 -18.80 -1.51 17.26
N PRO A 54 -19.79 -1.32 18.15
CA PRO A 54 -21.01 -0.53 17.89
C PRO A 54 -20.75 1.00 17.91
N PRO A 55 -21.63 1.88 17.33
CA PRO A 55 -23.08 1.71 17.09
C PRO A 55 -23.54 1.74 15.62
N SER A 56 -22.67 2.01 14.64
CA SER A 56 -22.97 1.84 13.22
C SER A 56 -21.73 1.43 12.45
N PHE A 57 -21.88 0.42 11.58
CA PHE A 57 -20.80 -0.10 10.72
C PHE A 57 -20.11 1.03 9.94
N LEU A 58 -20.88 2.00 9.43
CA LEU A 58 -20.37 3.15 8.67
C LEU A 58 -19.50 4.10 9.50
N ALA A 59 -19.88 4.40 10.75
CA ALA A 59 -19.09 5.29 11.61
C ALA A 59 -17.76 4.65 12.03
N TRP A 60 -17.79 3.35 12.35
CA TRP A 60 -16.58 2.58 12.66
C TRP A 60 -15.65 2.49 11.46
N TRP A 61 -16.21 2.19 10.28
CA TRP A 61 -15.45 2.14 9.04
C TRP A 61 -14.84 3.50 8.68
N GLY A 62 -15.59 4.59 8.84
CA GLY A 62 -15.11 5.95 8.63
C GLY A 62 -13.96 6.32 9.58
N ALA A 63 -14.08 6.00 10.87
CA ALA A 63 -13.02 6.23 11.85
C ALA A 63 -11.75 5.42 11.54
N ALA A 64 -11.89 4.15 11.16
CA ALA A 64 -10.77 3.30 10.74
C ALA A 64 -10.05 3.87 9.51
N MET A 65 -10.80 4.33 8.51
CA MET A 65 -10.24 4.96 7.31
C MET A 65 -9.48 6.24 7.62
N ILE A 66 -10.00 7.11 8.51
CA ILE A 66 -9.31 8.35 8.92
C ILE A 66 -7.98 8.03 9.60
N MET A 67 -7.94 7.07 10.53
CA MET A 67 -6.72 6.71 11.26
C MET A 67 -5.64 6.09 10.37
N ILE A 68 -6.04 5.30 9.36
CA ILE A 68 -5.13 4.48 8.55
C ILE A 68 -4.76 5.17 7.23
N SER A 69 -5.57 6.11 6.75
CA SER A 69 -5.34 6.83 5.50
C SER A 69 -3.94 7.45 5.36
N PRO A 70 -3.30 8.03 6.40
CA PRO A 70 -1.94 8.57 6.24
C PRO A 70 -0.92 7.47 5.91
N ALA A 71 -1.06 6.27 6.49
CA ALA A 71 -0.16 5.15 6.21
C ALA A 71 -0.32 4.62 4.78
N ILE A 72 -1.55 4.59 4.26
CA ILE A 72 -1.83 4.20 2.86
C ILE A 72 -1.22 5.23 1.89
N VAL A 73 -1.36 6.52 2.19
CA VAL A 73 -0.77 7.59 1.37
C VAL A 73 0.75 7.49 1.37
N VAL A 74 1.37 7.32 2.55
CA VAL A 74 2.83 7.16 2.66
C VAL A 74 3.31 5.91 1.90
N TRP A 75 2.61 4.78 2.02
CA TRP A 75 2.89 3.59 1.24
C TRP A 75 2.84 3.86 -0.26
N ALA A 76 1.74 4.45 -0.74
CA ALA A 76 1.55 4.73 -2.16
C ALA A 76 2.64 5.65 -2.73
N VAL A 77 3.02 6.69 -1.98
CA VAL A 77 4.11 7.61 -2.36
C VAL A 77 5.43 6.87 -2.45
N LEU A 78 5.81 6.11 -1.42
CA LEU A 78 7.09 5.40 -1.38
C LEU A 78 7.20 4.31 -2.45
N VAL A 79 6.12 3.54 -2.67
CA VAL A 79 6.02 2.57 -3.77
C VAL A 79 6.23 3.25 -5.11
N THR A 80 5.57 4.39 -5.33
CA THR A 80 5.69 5.15 -6.57
C THR A 80 7.11 5.67 -6.77
N ILE A 81 7.76 6.13 -5.70
CA ILE A 81 9.16 6.57 -5.73
C ILE A 81 10.08 5.40 -6.11
N GLY A 82 9.95 4.24 -5.46
CA GLY A 82 10.73 3.05 -5.76
C GLY A 82 10.54 2.58 -7.21
N PHE A 83 9.30 2.57 -7.67
CA PHE A 83 8.94 2.23 -9.05
C PHE A 83 9.52 3.24 -10.05
N ALA A 84 9.42 4.54 -9.78
CA ALA A 84 10.01 5.56 -10.63
C ALA A 84 11.55 5.47 -10.68
N ALA A 85 12.19 5.17 -9.55
CA ALA A 85 13.65 5.01 -9.46
C ALA A 85 14.15 3.89 -10.38
N SER A 86 13.53 2.71 -10.33
CA SER A 86 13.90 1.59 -11.22
C SER A 86 13.76 1.90 -12.71
N ARG A 87 12.87 2.82 -13.11
CA ARG A 87 12.74 3.25 -14.50
C ARG A 87 13.86 4.18 -14.98
N ARG A 88 14.50 4.89 -14.05
CA ARG A 88 15.65 5.76 -14.37
C ARG A 88 16.94 4.95 -14.57
N THR A 89 17.04 3.77 -13.96
CA THR A 89 18.22 2.88 -14.06
C THR A 89 18.25 2.06 -15.35
N VAL A 90 17.13 1.97 -16.09
CA VAL A 90 16.97 1.14 -17.31
C VAL A 90 16.97 2.02 -18.59
N ARG A 91 17.63 3.18 -18.57
CA ARG A 91 17.93 4.00 -19.75
C ARG A 91 19.43 4.29 -19.79
#